data_AF-A0AAP5I0V4-F1
#
_entry.id   AF-A0AAP5I0V4-F1
#
_cell.length_a   1.000
_cell.length_b   1.000
_cell.length_c   1.000
_cell.angle_alpha   90.00
_cell.angle_beta   90.00
_cell.angle_gamma   90.00
#
_symmetry.space_group_name_H-M   'P 1'
#
loop_
_entity.id
_entity.type
_entity.pdbx_description
1 polymer ?
#
loop_
_entity_poly.entity_id
_entity_poly.type
_entity_poly.pdbx_seq_one_letter_code
_entity_poly.pdbx_strand_id
1 'polypeptide(L)'
;MLQRKVRAYGNFAEYVPLALIFILALELMHSQNWLLWFLGSALTIARIAHAWGVITTYGPSPGRAFGFFLTWLVYIVGAAACVYYGFAGIVHN
;
A
#
# COMPACT_ATOMS: atom_id res chain seq x y z
N MET A 1 -16.13 -20.35 5.24
CA MET A 1 -14.88 -19.73 5.77
C MET A 1 -13.72 -19.75 4.76
N LEU A 2 -13.44 -20.86 4.07
CA LEU A 2 -12.32 -20.98 3.12
C LEU A 2 -12.33 -19.90 2.01
N GLN A 3 -13.48 -19.69 1.36
CA GLN A 3 -13.66 -18.68 0.31
C GLN A 3 -13.32 -17.24 0.74
N ARG A 4 -13.51 -16.90 2.03
CA ARG A 4 -13.14 -15.58 2.56
C ARG A 4 -11.64 -15.43 2.74
N LYS A 5 -10.98 -16.47 3.23
CA LYS A 5 -9.53 -16.50 3.36
C LYS A 5 -8.86 -16.41 1.98
N VAL A 6 -9.41 -17.12 0.99
CA VAL A 6 -8.96 -17.04 -0.41
C VAL A 6 -9.16 -15.63 -0.98
N ARG A 7 -10.31 -14.98 -0.77
CA ARG A 7 -10.52 -13.59 -1.20
C ARG A 7 -9.61 -12.59 -0.49
N ALA A 8 -9.38 -12.73 0.82
CA ALA A 8 -8.46 -11.88 1.56
C ALA A 8 -7.01 -12.03 1.05
N TYR A 9 -6.60 -13.27 0.78
CA TYR A 9 -5.29 -13.57 0.20
C TYR A 9 -5.16 -13.06 -1.24
N GLY A 10 -6.21 -13.19 -2.05
CA GLY A 10 -6.28 -12.62 -3.41
C GLY A 10 -6.10 -11.10 -3.40
N ASN A 11 -6.81 -10.39 -2.52
CA ASN A 11 -6.61 -8.94 -2.36
C ASN A 11 -5.18 -8.62 -1.88
N PHE A 12 -4.61 -9.41 -0.97
CA PHE A 12 -3.22 -9.21 -0.58
C PHE A 12 -2.27 -9.37 -1.78
N ALA A 13 -2.43 -10.44 -2.56
CA ALA A 13 -1.62 -10.73 -3.73
C ALA A 13 -1.81 -9.73 -4.89
N GLU A 14 -2.97 -9.09 -5.00
CA GLU A 14 -3.20 -8.05 -6.02
C GLU A 14 -2.56 -6.73 -5.62
N TYR A 15 -2.76 -6.29 -4.38
CA TYR A 15 -2.43 -4.92 -4.02
C TYR A 15 -1.05 -4.75 -3.34
N VAL A 16 -0.54 -5.76 -2.64
CA VAL A 16 0.75 -5.64 -1.93
C VAL A 16 1.94 -5.61 -2.90
N PRO A 17 2.02 -6.46 -3.93
CA PRO A 17 3.15 -6.43 -4.85
C PRO A 17 3.30 -5.09 -5.55
N LEU A 18 2.19 -4.48 -6.00
CA LEU A 18 2.23 -3.15 -6.62
C LEU A 18 2.72 -2.07 -5.64
N ALA A 19 2.28 -2.11 -4.37
CA ALA A 19 2.75 -1.19 -3.34
C ALA A 19 4.26 -1.34 -3.08
N LEU A 20 4.75 -2.58 -3.04
CA LEU A 20 6.17 -2.87 -2.86
C LEU A 20 7.01 -2.39 -4.07
N ILE A 21 6.49 -2.50 -5.29
CA ILE A 21 7.15 -1.97 -6.48
C ILE A 21 7.31 -0.45 -6.39
N PHE A 22 6.31 0.29 -5.91
CA PHE A 22 6.46 1.74 -5.68
C PHE A 22 7.54 2.07 -4.65
N ILE A 23 7.55 1.37 -3.52
CA ILE A 23 8.57 1.56 -2.47
C ILE A 23 9.97 1.24 -3.03
N LEU A 24 10.12 0.14 -3.77
CA LEU A 24 11.36 -0.25 -4.41
C LEU A 24 11.84 0.80 -5.43
N ALA A 25 10.93 1.31 -6.26
CA ALA A 25 11.25 2.36 -7.22
C ALA A 25 11.74 3.63 -6.52
N LEU A 26 11.10 4.04 -5.43
CA LEU A 26 11.52 5.19 -4.63
C LEU A 26 12.90 4.99 -4.00
N GLU A 27 13.20 3.79 -3.49
CA GLU A 27 14.51 3.44 -2.95
C GLU A 27 15.60 3.55 -4.03
N LEU A 28 15.35 3.02 -5.23
CA LEU A 28 16.27 3.09 -6.37
C LEU A 28 16.51 4.53 -6.86
N MET A 29 15.56 5.44 -6.63
CA MET A 29 15.67 6.86 -6.95
C MET A 29 16.32 7.68 -5.84
N HIS A 30 16.86 7.03 -4.80
CA HIS A 30 17.44 7.68 -3.62
C HIS A 30 16.49 8.69 -2.96
N SER A 31 15.20 8.34 -2.89
CA SER A 31 14.18 9.10 -2.15
C SER A 31 14.56 9.27 -0.68
N GLN A 32 13.97 10.27 -0.01
CA GLN A 32 14.13 10.45 1.43
C GLN A 32 13.67 9.21 2.20
N ASN A 33 14.53 8.71 3.10
CA ASN A 33 14.25 7.52 3.91
C ASN A 33 12.94 7.63 4.68
N TRP A 34 12.60 8.80 5.23
CA TRP A 34 11.35 8.99 5.99
C TRP A 34 10.10 8.61 5.18
N LEU A 35 10.07 8.91 3.88
CA LEU A 35 8.96 8.59 2.99
C LEU A 35 8.80 7.07 2.82
N LEU A 36 9.92 6.35 2.70
CA LEU A 36 9.95 4.89 2.57
C LEU A 36 9.41 4.21 3.85
N TRP A 37 9.86 4.66 5.02
CA TRP A 37 9.35 4.19 6.31
C TRP A 37 7.87 4.49 6.49
N PHE A 38 7.41 5.66 6.06
CA PHE A 38 6.00 6.04 6.11
C PHE A 38 5.14 5.14 5.21
N LEU A 39 5.52 4.93 3.94
CA LEU A 39 4.79 4.07 3.00
C LEU A 39 4.78 2.61 3.45
N GLY A 40 5.91 2.08 3.92
CA GLY A 40 6.02 0.70 4.40
C GLY A 40 5.20 0.43 5.65
N SER A 41 5.23 1.34 6.64
CA SER A 41 4.43 1.21 7.86
C SER A 41 2.94 1.38 7.58
N ALA A 42 2.55 2.35 6.75
CA ALA A 42 1.16 2.56 6.35
C ALA A 42 0.59 1.34 5.60
N LEU A 43 1.36 0.75 4.67
CA LEU A 43 0.97 -0.48 3.97
C LEU A 43 0.75 -1.64 4.94
N THR A 44 1.67 -1.82 5.89
CA THR A 44 1.58 -2.89 6.89
C THR A 44 0.33 -2.74 7.75
N ILE A 45 0.07 -1.54 8.27
CA ILE A 45 -1.12 -1.22 9.08
C ILE A 45 -2.40 -1.41 8.25
N ALA A 46 -2.41 -0.96 7.00
CA ALA A 46 -3.55 -1.10 6.09
C ALA A 46 -3.93 -2.57 5.89
N ARG A 47 -2.94 -3.45 5.71
CA ARG A 47 -3.18 -4.89 5.48
C ARG A 47 -3.64 -5.61 6.73
N ILE A 48 -3.06 -5.30 7.89
CA ILE A 48 -3.51 -5.85 9.17
C ILE A 48 -4.97 -5.45 9.42
N ALA A 49 -5.30 -4.16 9.26
CA ALA A 49 -6.66 -3.65 9.45
C ALA A 49 -7.66 -4.27 8.46
N HIS A 50 -7.28 -4.42 7.18
CA HIS A 50 -8.13 -5.04 6.17
C HIS A 50 -8.36 -6.53 6.45
N ALA A 51 -7.30 -7.27 6.78
CA ALA A 51 -7.39 -8.70 7.11
C ALA A 51 -8.25 -8.93 8.35
N TRP A 52 -8.07 -8.13 9.41
CA TRP A 52 -8.96 -8.14 10.57
C TRP A 52 -10.40 -7.87 10.19
N GLY A 53 -10.68 -6.81 9.42
CA GLY A 53 -12.04 -6.45 8.99
C GLY A 53 -12.74 -7.51 8.12
N VAL A 54 -11.98 -8.35 7.38
CA VAL A 54 -12.53 -9.47 6.59
C VAL A 54 -12.76 -10.72 7.46
N ILE A 55 -11.97 -10.91 8.51
CA ILE A 55 -12.06 -12.08 9.40
C ILE A 55 -13.15 -11.91 10.47
N THR A 56 -13.32 -10.70 11.02
CA THR A 56 -14.19 -10.47 12.20
C THR A 56 -15.68 -10.26 11.91
N THR A 57 -16.09 -9.87 10.70
CA THR A 57 -17.51 -9.49 10.45
C THR A 57 -18.13 -10.18 9.23
N TYR A 58 -19.40 -10.60 9.34
CA TYR A 58 -20.22 -11.21 8.27
C TYR A 58 -20.96 -10.17 7.39
N GLY A 59 -20.44 -8.93 7.30
CA GLY A 59 -21.08 -7.78 6.62
C GLY A 59 -20.08 -6.63 6.33
N PRO A 60 -20.54 -5.46 5.82
CA PRO A 60 -19.69 -4.28 5.61
C PRO A 60 -19.06 -3.86 6.94
N SER A 61 -17.73 -3.98 7.05
CA SER A 61 -17.00 -3.65 8.27
C SER A 61 -16.18 -2.38 8.09
N PRO A 62 -16.12 -1.50 9.11
CA PRO A 62 -15.28 -0.31 9.09
C PRO A 62 -13.79 -0.64 8.81
N GLY A 63 -13.31 -1.82 9.24
CA GLY A 63 -11.94 -2.28 9.00
C GLY A 63 -11.62 -2.53 7.51
N ARG A 64 -12.61 -2.97 6.70
CA ARG A 64 -12.41 -3.10 5.25
C ARG A 64 -12.30 -1.74 4.57
N ALA A 65 -13.15 -0.79 4.95
CA ALA A 65 -13.11 0.57 4.42
C ALA A 65 -11.81 1.27 4.83
N PHE A 66 -11.42 1.21 6.10
CA PHE A 66 -10.18 1.81 6.59
C PHE A 66 -8.95 1.22 5.90
N GLY A 67 -8.85 -0.11 5.79
CA GLY A 67 -7.73 -0.75 5.09
C GLY A 67 -7.69 -0.46 3.58
N PHE A 68 -8.85 -0.27 2.95
CA PHE A 68 -8.94 0.16 1.56
C PHE A 68 -8.48 1.61 1.39
N PHE A 69 -9.02 2.55 2.16
CA PHE A 69 -8.61 3.96 2.10
C PHE A 69 -7.13 4.15 2.38
N LEU A 70 -6.58 3.42 3.35
CA LEU A 70 -5.16 3.51 3.69
C LEU A 70 -4.27 2.91 2.59
N THR A 71 -4.70 1.81 1.95
CA THR A 71 -4.01 1.26 0.75
C THR A 71 -4.02 2.26 -0.41
N TRP A 72 -5.17 2.90 -0.66
CA TRP A 72 -5.30 3.91 -1.70
C TRP A 72 -4.44 5.14 -1.44
N LEU A 73 -4.33 5.55 -0.17
CA LEU A 73 -3.42 6.61 0.24
C LEU A 73 -1.97 6.24 -0.11
N VAL A 74 -1.53 5.01 0.21
CA VAL A 74 -0.19 4.52 -0.13
C VAL A 74 0.05 4.56 -1.65
N TYR A 75 -0.96 4.22 -2.46
CA TYR A 75 -0.83 4.32 -3.93
C TYR A 75 -0.77 5.74 -4.45
N ILE A 76 -1.64 6.63 -3.97
CA ILE A 76 -1.63 8.03 -4.41
C ILE A 76 -0.31 8.70 -4.03
N VAL A 77 0.13 8.52 -2.79
CA VAL A 77 1.39 9.09 -2.29
C VAL A 77 2.58 8.41 -2.97
N GLY A 78 2.58 7.09 -3.12
CA GLY A 78 3.64 6.34 -3.78
C GLY A 78 3.80 6.74 -5.24
N ALA A 79 2.71 6.80 -6.01
CA ALA A 79 2.74 7.23 -7.40
C ALA A 79 3.15 8.70 -7.55
N ALA A 80 2.60 9.60 -6.73
CA ALA A 80 2.98 11.01 -6.76
C ALA A 80 4.46 11.21 -6.43
N ALA A 81 4.99 10.49 -5.44
CA ALA A 81 6.40 10.52 -5.09
C ALA A 81 7.28 9.96 -6.21
N CYS A 82 6.92 8.82 -6.82
CA CYS A 82 7.66 8.26 -7.95
C CYS A 82 7.75 9.25 -9.12
N VAL A 83 6.63 9.91 -9.44
CA VAL A 83 6.59 10.93 -10.48
C VAL A 83 7.47 12.13 -10.11
N TYR A 84 7.36 12.64 -8.89
CA TYR A 84 8.16 13.77 -8.41
C TYR A 84 9.66 13.49 -8.44
N TYR A 85 10.10 12.37 -7.85
CA TYR A 85 11.51 11.98 -7.87
C TYR A 85 12.00 11.64 -9.28
N GLY A 86 11.11 11.17 -10.17
CA GLY A 86 11.44 10.93 -11.58
C GLY A 86 11.73 12.20 -12.33
N PHE A 87 10.86 13.20 -12.20
CA PHE A 87 11.09 14.51 -12.78
C PHE A 87 12.31 15.20 -12.16
N ALA A 88 12.46 15.14 -10.83
CA ALA A 88 13.62 15.72 -10.15
C ALA A 88 14.93 15.07 -10.61
N GLY A 89 14.97 13.74 -10.77
CA GLY A 89 16.13 13.01 -11.27
C GLY A 89 16.47 13.30 -12.74
N ILE A 90 15.48 13.61 -13.57
CA ILE A 90 15.68 14.04 -14.97
C ILE A 90 16.18 15.49 -15.03
N VAL A 91 15.66 16.38 -14.17
CA VAL A 91 16.00 17.81 -14.19
C VAL A 91 17.37 18.10 -13.54
N HIS A 92 17.82 17.25 -12.62
CA HIS A 92 19.11 17.39 -11.93
C HIS A 92 20.30 16.65 -12.60
N ASN A 93 20.09 15.96 -13.72
CA ASN A 93 21.14 15.40 -14.58
C ASN A 93 21.31 16.23 -15.85
#